data_AF-A0A4R9JBN4-F1
#
_entry.id   AF-A0A4R9JBN4-F1
#
_cell.length_a   1.000
_cell.length_b   1.000
_cell.length_c   1.000
_cell.angle_alpha   90.00
_cell.angle_beta   90.00
_cell.angle_gamma   90.00
#
_symmetry.space_group_name_H-M   'P 1'
#
loop_
_entity.id
_entity.type
_entity.pdbx_description
1 polymer ?
#
loop_
_entity_poly.entity_id
_entity_poly.type
_entity_poly.pdbx_seq_one_letter_code
_entity_poly.pdbx_strand_id
1 'polypeptide(L)'
;MSKLDPLLRYLLHPSRRKIDVFAETLVKGTAATSILIILLIFFFVFREASSLFFSDSPQATSTIQSSGAPTEYNPDSSSDAPAEYNPDGDTLELNKPVAVTAPEPEKLSLFENLFSKIWQPVSSVPKFGILPLIIGTAKTTIIAILIGAPLAILAALNITFFVSPRVREIVKPAIEMLANFPSVVIGFFCLMDVATLVKATFDIDFRLNALTGGIGLAIAVTPIIFTVAEDALSTVPQSYRQASLALGATEWQTAYRVMLPAALPGVFAAVLLGIGRAFGETMIALMATGNAPMMSFGIFDPSRTFAATIGAEMGEVIWGSEHYNILFFLGVLLFLFTFSLNAITELYVKKRLMKKFQGS
;
A
#
# COMPACT_ATOMS: atom_id res chain seq x y z
N MET A 1 -38.84 -53.36 16.28
CA MET A 1 -38.69 -52.25 15.30
C MET A 1 -37.34 -51.55 15.50
N SER A 2 -36.20 -52.18 15.23
CA SER A 2 -34.88 -51.59 15.51
C SER A 2 -33.82 -51.90 14.44
N LYS A 3 -34.11 -51.59 13.17
CA LYS A 3 -33.11 -51.47 12.10
C LYS A 3 -33.60 -50.48 11.04
N LEU A 4 -33.82 -49.22 11.43
CA LEU A 4 -33.94 -48.14 10.45
C LEU A 4 -32.54 -47.54 10.25
N ASP A 5 -32.11 -47.54 8.99
CA ASP A 5 -30.84 -47.00 8.51
C ASP A 5 -30.56 -45.61 9.11
N PRO A 6 -29.32 -45.29 9.55
CA PRO A 6 -28.98 -43.97 10.06
C PRO A 6 -29.29 -42.83 9.06
N LEU A 7 -29.25 -43.11 7.75
CA LEU A 7 -29.69 -42.18 6.69
C LEU A 7 -31.20 -41.92 6.69
N LEU A 8 -32.03 -42.93 6.93
CA LEU A 8 -33.48 -42.77 7.05
C LEU A 8 -33.85 -41.98 8.32
N ARG A 9 -33.08 -42.16 9.40
CA ARG A 9 -33.22 -41.36 10.63
C ARG A 9 -32.83 -39.88 10.41
N TYR A 10 -31.88 -39.61 9.52
CA TYR A 10 -31.49 -38.26 9.10
C TYR A 10 -32.58 -37.58 8.26
N LEU A 11 -33.24 -38.33 7.37
CA LEU A 11 -34.28 -37.82 6.46
C LEU A 11 -35.65 -37.57 7.13
N LEU A 12 -35.97 -38.27 8.23
CA LEU A 12 -37.30 -38.24 8.86
C LEU A 12 -37.49 -37.16 9.95
N HIS A 13 -36.50 -36.28 10.21
CA HIS A 13 -36.62 -35.24 11.25
C HIS A 13 -36.92 -33.84 10.64
N PRO A 14 -38.19 -33.37 10.62
CA PRO A 14 -38.60 -32.12 9.96
C PRO A 14 -37.95 -30.86 10.55
N SER A 15 -37.45 -30.90 11.78
CA SER A 15 -36.72 -29.78 12.40
C SER A 15 -35.35 -29.52 11.80
N ARG A 16 -34.65 -30.55 11.29
CA ARG A 16 -33.32 -30.39 10.67
C ARG A 16 -33.40 -29.69 9.31
N ARG A 17 -34.44 -29.97 8.52
CA ARG A 17 -34.70 -29.30 7.23
C ARG A 17 -34.93 -27.79 7.37
N LYS A 18 -35.57 -27.33 8.45
CA LYS A 18 -35.76 -25.89 8.71
C LYS A 18 -34.45 -25.20 9.09
N ILE A 19 -33.56 -25.89 9.83
CA ILE A 19 -32.23 -25.39 10.19
C ILE A 19 -31.35 -25.28 8.95
N ASP A 20 -31.37 -26.28 8.07
CA ASP A 20 -30.58 -26.26 6.82
C ASP A 20 -31.03 -25.11 5.89
N VAL A 21 -32.34 -24.93 5.71
CA VAL A 21 -32.89 -23.81 4.92
C VAL A 21 -32.57 -22.46 5.56
N PHE A 22 -32.64 -22.37 6.89
CA PHE A 22 -32.27 -21.16 7.61
C PHE A 22 -30.77 -20.85 7.44
N ALA A 23 -29.89 -21.84 7.62
CA ALA A 23 -28.45 -21.69 7.45
C ALA A 23 -28.09 -21.30 6.01
N GLU A 24 -28.71 -21.93 5.01
CA GLU A 24 -28.52 -21.59 3.60
C GLU A 24 -28.97 -20.16 3.29
N THR A 25 -30.13 -19.74 3.84
CA THR A 25 -30.64 -18.37 3.68
C THR A 25 -29.71 -17.36 4.33
N LEU A 26 -29.15 -17.69 5.50
CA LEU A 26 -28.22 -16.83 6.23
C LEU A 26 -26.89 -16.69 5.48
N VAL A 27 -26.34 -17.79 4.95
CA VAL A 27 -25.12 -17.76 4.13
C VAL A 27 -25.32 -16.97 2.84
N LYS A 28 -26.44 -17.19 2.14
CA LYS A 28 -26.76 -16.42 0.92
C LYS A 28 -27.00 -14.94 1.23
N GLY A 29 -27.69 -14.64 2.32
CA GLY A 29 -27.94 -13.28 2.77
C GLY A 29 -26.64 -12.55 3.10
N THR A 30 -25.77 -13.14 3.90
CA THR A 30 -24.47 -12.56 4.27
C THR A 30 -23.56 -12.34 3.05
N ALA A 31 -23.52 -13.30 2.12
CA ALA A 31 -22.77 -13.14 0.87
C ALA A 31 -23.32 -12.01 0.00
N ALA A 32 -24.64 -11.94 -0.20
CA ALA A 32 -25.29 -10.89 -0.99
C ALA A 32 -25.08 -9.50 -0.38
N THR A 33 -25.23 -9.37 0.95
CA THR A 33 -24.97 -8.11 1.66
C THR A 33 -23.49 -7.71 1.54
N SER A 34 -22.56 -8.65 1.65
CA SER A 34 -21.12 -8.37 1.51
C SER A 34 -20.78 -7.85 0.11
N ILE A 35 -21.32 -8.49 -0.94
CA ILE A 35 -21.14 -8.05 -2.33
C ILE A 35 -21.75 -6.66 -2.54
N LEU A 36 -22.94 -6.40 -2.02
CA LEU A 36 -23.59 -5.09 -2.12
C LEU A 36 -22.75 -4.00 -1.45
N ILE A 37 -22.23 -4.25 -0.24
CA ILE A 37 -21.37 -3.29 0.48
C ILE A 37 -20.10 -2.99 -0.32
N ILE A 38 -19.45 -4.02 -0.86
CA ILE A 38 -18.25 -3.87 -1.70
C ILE A 38 -18.57 -3.01 -2.94
N LEU A 39 -19.68 -3.29 -3.62
CA LEU A 39 -20.12 -2.51 -4.78
C LEU A 39 -20.44 -1.05 -4.42
N LEU A 40 -21.04 -0.80 -3.25
CA LEU A 40 -21.31 0.56 -2.77
C LEU A 40 -20.03 1.32 -2.45
N ILE A 41 -19.03 0.68 -1.84
CA ILE A 41 -17.71 1.29 -1.60
C ILE A 41 -17.06 1.65 -2.94
N PHE A 42 -17.06 0.74 -3.91
CA PHE A 42 -16.52 1.04 -5.23
C PHE A 42 -17.29 2.15 -5.91
N PHE A 43 -18.62 2.09 -5.92
CA PHE A 43 -19.44 3.14 -6.48
C PHE A 43 -19.11 4.50 -5.87
N PHE A 44 -19.00 4.58 -4.54
CA PHE A 44 -18.61 5.79 -3.82
C PHE A 44 -17.23 6.31 -4.26
N VAL A 45 -16.21 5.45 -4.22
CA VAL A 45 -14.82 5.83 -4.57
C VAL A 45 -14.69 6.26 -6.03
N PHE A 46 -15.29 5.51 -6.96
CA PHE A 46 -15.25 5.82 -8.39
C PHE A 46 -16.07 7.08 -8.73
N ARG A 47 -17.21 7.29 -8.07
CA ARG A 47 -18.01 8.51 -8.23
C ARG A 47 -17.22 9.74 -7.78
N GLU A 48 -16.52 9.65 -6.66
CA GLU A 48 -15.74 10.77 -6.15
C GLU A 48 -14.53 11.07 -7.04
N ALA A 49 -13.83 10.04 -7.51
CA ALA A 49 -12.73 10.19 -8.46
C ALA A 49 -13.18 10.73 -9.83
N SER A 50 -14.36 10.35 -10.31
CA SER A 50 -14.86 10.76 -11.63
C SER A 50 -15.30 12.21 -11.68
N SER A 51 -15.64 12.81 -10.54
CA SER A 51 -15.97 14.24 -10.43
C SER A 51 -14.90 15.13 -11.08
N LEU A 52 -13.62 14.75 -11.02
CA LEU A 52 -12.51 15.44 -11.67
C LEU A 52 -12.64 15.60 -13.19
N PHE A 53 -13.25 14.63 -13.86
CA PHE A 53 -13.31 14.57 -15.33
C PHE A 53 -14.66 15.03 -15.89
N PHE A 54 -15.72 15.02 -15.08
CA PHE A 54 -17.09 15.24 -15.54
C PHE A 54 -17.79 16.44 -14.89
N SER A 55 -17.17 17.13 -13.95
CA SER A 55 -17.76 18.37 -13.40
C SER A 55 -17.45 19.57 -14.30
N ASP A 56 -18.41 19.93 -15.14
CA ASP A 56 -18.49 21.27 -15.73
C ASP A 56 -18.94 22.23 -14.61
N SER A 57 -18.00 22.80 -13.85
CA SER A 57 -18.31 23.86 -12.90
C SER A 57 -17.17 24.88 -12.82
N PRO A 58 -17.49 26.19 -12.83
CA PRO A 58 -16.48 27.23 -12.81
C PRO A 58 -15.66 27.10 -11.53
N GLN A 59 -14.36 26.98 -11.72
CA GLN A 59 -13.35 26.77 -10.69
C GLN A 59 -13.64 27.62 -9.45
N ALA A 60 -14.10 26.96 -8.39
CA ALA A 60 -14.20 27.59 -7.09
C ALA A 60 -12.80 28.05 -6.69
N THR A 61 -12.60 29.36 -6.63
CA THR A 61 -11.48 29.98 -5.96
C THR A 61 -11.35 29.33 -4.60
N SER A 62 -10.29 28.54 -4.40
CA SER A 62 -9.90 28.08 -3.08
C SER A 62 -9.56 29.33 -2.27
N THR A 63 -10.53 29.88 -1.56
CA THR A 63 -10.28 30.84 -0.50
C THR A 63 -9.45 30.09 0.52
N ILE A 64 -8.13 30.24 0.44
CA ILE A 64 -7.23 29.83 1.52
C ILE A 64 -7.72 30.61 2.74
N GLN A 65 -8.42 29.94 3.64
CA GLN A 65 -8.56 30.44 4.98
C GLN A 65 -7.15 30.37 5.55
N SER A 66 -6.45 31.51 5.55
CA SER A 66 -5.15 31.64 6.18
C SER A 66 -5.36 31.28 7.65
N SER A 67 -5.00 30.06 8.03
CA SER A 67 -4.77 29.71 9.43
C SER A 67 -3.65 30.63 9.91
N GLY A 68 -4.04 31.73 10.56
CA GLY A 68 -3.16 32.72 11.15
C GLY A 68 -2.18 33.36 10.16
N ALA A 69 -2.56 34.50 9.57
CA ALA A 69 -1.52 35.49 9.31
C ALA A 69 -0.72 35.69 10.61
N PRO A 70 0.62 35.84 10.58
CA PRO A 70 1.27 36.47 11.72
C PRO A 70 0.53 37.78 11.91
N THR A 71 0.03 38.03 13.10
CA THR A 71 -0.56 39.32 13.45
C THR A 71 0.51 40.34 13.11
N GLU A 72 0.30 41.04 12.00
CA GLU A 72 1.12 42.17 11.63
C GLU A 72 1.02 43.11 12.82
N TYR A 73 2.15 43.36 13.48
CA TYR A 73 2.22 44.26 14.63
C TYR A 73 1.73 45.62 14.14
N ASN A 74 0.47 45.91 14.40
CA ASN A 74 -0.15 47.18 14.09
C ASN A 74 0.25 48.14 15.22
N PRO A 75 1.14 49.10 14.99
CA PRO A 75 1.62 49.99 16.05
C PRO A 75 0.53 50.97 16.52
N ASP A 76 -0.59 51.05 15.80
CA ASP A 76 -1.58 52.13 15.95
C ASP A 76 -2.60 51.91 17.08
N SER A 77 -2.43 50.89 17.93
CA SER A 77 -3.33 50.63 19.07
C SER A 77 -2.68 50.79 20.45
N SER A 78 -1.76 51.74 20.60
CA SER A 78 -1.35 52.24 21.91
C SER A 78 -1.34 53.76 21.89
N SER A 79 -2.22 54.37 22.69
CA SER A 79 -2.39 55.81 22.84
C SER A 79 -1.23 56.52 23.55
N ASP A 80 -0.04 55.91 23.66
CA ASP A 80 1.10 56.49 24.36
C ASP A 80 2.42 56.00 23.75
N ALA A 81 2.92 56.70 22.72
CA ALA A 81 4.31 56.60 22.27
C ALA A 81 4.90 58.03 22.19
N PRO A 82 6.12 58.26 22.70
CA PRO A 82 6.70 59.59 22.79
C PRO A 82 7.09 60.11 21.41
N ALA A 83 6.85 61.41 21.18
CA ALA A 83 7.18 62.09 19.94
C ALA A 83 8.70 62.03 19.66
N GLU A 84 9.08 61.29 18.62
CA GLU A 84 10.43 61.28 18.09
C GLU A 84 10.66 62.57 17.29
N TYR A 85 11.65 63.36 17.71
CA TYR A 85 12.01 64.66 17.14
C TYR A 85 12.67 64.48 15.76
N ASN A 86 12.00 64.91 14.69
CA ASN A 86 12.59 65.05 13.36
C ASN A 86 12.83 66.55 13.06
N PRO A 87 14.08 67.03 12.91
CA PRO A 87 14.38 68.44 12.72
C PRO A 87 14.25 68.93 11.27
N ASP A 88 14.12 68.04 10.29
CA ASP A 88 14.06 68.42 8.88
C ASP A 88 12.67 68.16 8.28
N GLY A 89 11.99 69.24 7.92
CA GLY A 89 10.58 69.31 7.52
C GLY A 89 10.27 68.82 6.10
N ASP A 90 10.75 67.65 5.72
CA ASP A 90 10.31 66.97 4.50
C ASP A 90 9.45 65.75 4.86
N THR A 91 8.14 65.86 4.62
CA THR A 91 7.20 64.74 4.73
C THR A 91 7.51 63.74 3.61
N LEU A 92 8.29 62.70 3.92
CA LEU A 92 8.41 61.53 3.06
C LEU A 92 7.04 60.83 3.07
N GLU A 93 6.25 61.04 2.01
CA GLU A 93 5.06 60.21 1.76
C GLU A 93 5.51 58.75 1.72
N LEU A 94 5.12 57.99 2.74
CA LEU A 94 5.31 56.55 2.78
C LEU A 94 4.54 56.00 1.58
N ASN A 95 5.28 55.69 0.52
CA ASN A 95 4.72 55.18 -0.73
C ASN A 95 3.81 54.01 -0.38
N LYS A 96 2.50 54.16 -0.66
CA LYS A 96 1.53 53.08 -0.46
C LYS A 96 2.11 51.81 -1.07
N PRO A 97 2.02 50.64 -0.40
CA PRO A 97 2.52 49.41 -1.00
C PRO A 97 1.86 49.29 -2.37
N VAL A 98 2.67 49.41 -3.42
CA VAL A 98 2.26 49.10 -4.77
C VAL A 98 1.84 47.65 -4.66
N ALA A 99 0.53 47.40 -4.77
CA ALA A 99 0.02 46.06 -4.97
C ALA A 99 0.68 45.59 -6.26
N VAL A 100 1.80 44.86 -6.12
CA VAL A 100 2.31 44.03 -7.19
C VAL A 100 1.18 43.03 -7.38
N THR A 101 0.31 43.31 -8.34
CA THR A 101 -0.58 42.33 -8.92
C THR A 101 0.35 41.28 -9.51
N ALA A 102 0.75 40.33 -8.67
CA ALA A 102 1.40 39.12 -9.12
C ALA A 102 0.50 38.58 -10.24
N PRO A 103 1.07 38.27 -11.42
CA PRO A 103 0.27 37.76 -12.53
C PRO A 103 -0.54 36.59 -11.97
N GLU A 104 -1.86 36.63 -12.22
CA GLU A 104 -2.78 35.58 -11.80
C GLU A 104 -2.15 34.24 -12.21
N PRO A 105 -1.92 33.31 -11.27
CA PRO A 105 -1.17 32.12 -11.59
C PRO A 105 -1.91 31.35 -12.67
N GLU A 106 -1.21 31.11 -13.78
CA GLU A 106 -1.71 30.37 -14.92
C GLU A 106 -2.22 29.01 -14.42
N LYS A 107 -3.55 28.83 -14.46
CA LYS A 107 -4.18 27.60 -14.00
C LYS A 107 -3.88 26.51 -15.02
N LEU A 108 -2.99 25.60 -14.63
CA LEU A 108 -2.62 24.44 -15.42
C LEU A 108 -3.86 23.60 -15.76
N SER A 109 -3.89 23.05 -16.97
CA SER A 109 -4.88 22.02 -17.31
C SER A 109 -4.75 20.85 -16.33
N LEU A 110 -5.86 20.20 -15.98
CA LEU A 110 -5.87 19.09 -15.02
C LEU A 110 -4.82 18.04 -15.37
N PHE A 111 -4.70 17.67 -16.65
CA PHE A 111 -3.70 16.72 -17.10
C PHE A 111 -2.26 17.21 -16.92
N GLU A 112 -1.99 18.47 -17.21
CA GLU A 112 -0.66 19.07 -17.00
C GLU A 112 -0.30 19.10 -15.52
N ASN A 113 -1.29 19.37 -14.66
CA ASN A 113 -1.11 19.37 -13.22
C ASN A 113 -0.83 17.96 -12.67
N LEU A 114 -1.59 16.96 -13.11
CA LEU A 114 -1.40 15.56 -12.71
C LEU A 114 -0.06 14.97 -13.16
N PHE A 115 0.41 15.32 -14.36
CA PHE A 115 1.71 14.88 -14.87
C PHE A 115 2.88 15.78 -14.44
N SER A 116 2.63 16.77 -13.59
CA SER A 116 3.70 17.61 -13.04
C SER A 116 4.64 16.80 -12.14
N LYS A 117 5.85 17.33 -11.95
CA LYS A 117 6.90 16.70 -11.13
C LYS A 117 6.81 17.06 -9.65
N ILE A 118 5.84 17.87 -9.26
CA ILE A 118 5.76 18.48 -7.94
C ILE A 118 4.42 18.11 -7.31
N TRP A 119 4.47 17.49 -6.14
CA TRP A 119 3.31 17.31 -5.28
C TRP A 119 3.33 18.38 -4.19
N GLN A 120 2.48 19.40 -4.33
CA GLN A 120 2.33 20.50 -3.38
C GLN A 120 0.87 20.99 -3.39
N PRO A 121 -0.03 20.23 -2.76
CA PRO A 121 -1.46 20.55 -2.75
C PRO A 121 -1.77 21.80 -1.90
N VAL A 122 -1.03 22.00 -0.81
CA VAL A 122 -1.16 23.17 0.07
C VAL A 122 -0.20 24.26 -0.42
N SER A 123 -0.64 25.07 -1.39
CA SER A 123 0.07 26.26 -1.86
C SER A 123 -0.87 27.25 -2.54
N SER A 124 -0.38 28.45 -2.88
CA SER A 124 -1.14 29.45 -3.64
C SER A 124 -1.54 28.96 -5.04
N VAL A 125 -0.79 28.01 -5.60
CA VAL A 125 -1.07 27.35 -6.87
C VAL A 125 -0.96 25.84 -6.65
N PRO A 126 -2.07 25.15 -6.31
CA PRO A 126 -2.06 23.73 -6.00
C PRO A 126 -1.44 22.89 -7.12
N LYS A 127 -0.44 22.08 -6.78
CA LYS A 127 0.24 21.16 -7.71
C LYS A 127 0.02 19.72 -7.27
N PHE A 128 -0.48 18.90 -8.19
CA PHE A 128 -0.90 17.51 -7.92
C PHE A 128 -0.11 16.50 -8.74
N GLY A 129 1.21 16.71 -8.86
CA GLY A 129 2.10 15.83 -9.61
C GLY A 129 2.12 14.41 -9.06
N ILE A 130 1.59 13.46 -9.83
CA ILE A 130 1.45 12.05 -9.44
C ILE A 130 2.78 11.29 -9.61
N LEU A 131 3.65 11.73 -10.53
CA LEU A 131 4.93 11.09 -10.85
C LEU A 131 5.83 10.82 -9.63
N PRO A 132 6.10 11.77 -8.71
CA PRO A 132 6.90 11.51 -7.53
C PRO A 132 6.28 10.42 -6.62
N LEU A 133 4.94 10.31 -6.60
CA LEU A 133 4.24 9.28 -5.82
C LEU A 133 4.37 7.89 -6.45
N ILE A 134 4.33 7.80 -7.79
CA ILE A 134 4.60 6.55 -8.53
C ILE A 134 6.02 6.09 -8.25
N ILE A 135 7.00 6.99 -8.41
CA ILE A 135 8.41 6.68 -8.20
C ILE A 135 8.65 6.26 -6.75
N GLY A 136 8.10 7.00 -5.78
CA GLY A 136 8.20 6.66 -4.37
C GLY A 136 7.64 5.28 -4.06
N THR A 137 6.42 4.99 -4.52
CA THR A 137 5.75 3.70 -4.29
C THR A 137 6.50 2.55 -4.97
N ALA A 138 6.92 2.72 -6.22
CA ALA A 138 7.65 1.70 -6.96
C ALA A 138 9.02 1.42 -6.32
N LYS A 139 9.77 2.47 -5.97
CA LYS A 139 11.11 2.36 -5.37
C LYS A 139 11.05 1.61 -4.03
N THR A 140 10.15 1.98 -3.12
CA THR A 140 10.02 1.30 -1.83
C THR A 140 9.56 -0.14 -1.98
N THR A 141 8.65 -0.40 -2.91
CA THR A 141 8.14 -1.76 -3.21
C THR A 141 9.24 -2.64 -3.79
N ILE A 142 10.04 -2.13 -4.73
CA ILE A 142 11.16 -2.87 -5.33
C ILE A 142 12.18 -3.27 -4.26
N ILE A 143 12.57 -2.33 -3.38
CA ILE A 143 13.49 -2.62 -2.27
C ILE A 143 12.90 -3.71 -1.37
N ALA A 144 11.63 -3.59 -1.00
CA ALA A 144 10.96 -4.56 -0.15
C ALA A 144 10.97 -5.98 -0.73
N ILE A 145 10.74 -6.10 -2.04
CA ILE A 145 10.66 -7.38 -2.73
C ILE A 145 12.05 -7.97 -2.97
N LEU A 146 13.05 -7.14 -3.29
CA LEU A 146 14.44 -7.58 -3.44
C LEU A 146 15.00 -8.18 -2.14
N ILE A 147 14.52 -7.72 -0.99
CA ILE A 147 14.93 -8.25 0.33
C ILE A 147 14.00 -9.39 0.76
N GLY A 148 12.70 -9.14 0.80
CA GLY A 148 11.70 -10.03 1.39
C GLY A 148 11.44 -11.29 0.56
N ALA A 149 11.37 -11.19 -0.78
CA ALA A 149 11.03 -12.35 -1.60
C ALA A 149 12.12 -13.43 -1.57
N PRO A 150 13.43 -13.13 -1.75
CA PRO A 150 14.46 -14.15 -1.63
C PRO A 150 14.49 -14.79 -0.24
N LEU A 151 14.37 -13.99 0.82
CA LEU A 151 14.36 -14.48 2.20
C LEU A 151 13.18 -15.43 2.45
N ALA A 152 11.98 -15.03 2.03
CA ALA A 152 10.76 -15.82 2.18
C ALA A 152 10.82 -17.14 1.38
N ILE A 153 11.28 -17.10 0.13
CA ILE A 153 11.37 -18.29 -0.74
C ILE A 153 12.42 -19.28 -0.20
N LEU A 154 13.56 -18.77 0.25
CA LEU A 154 14.60 -19.61 0.86
C LEU A 154 14.12 -20.21 2.20
N ALA A 155 13.40 -19.44 3.02
CA ALA A 155 12.80 -19.95 4.25
C ALA A 155 11.75 -21.03 3.95
N ALA A 156 10.90 -20.84 2.93
CA ALA A 156 9.92 -21.83 2.50
C ALA A 156 10.59 -23.13 2.04
N LEU A 157 11.63 -23.03 1.20
CA LEU A 157 12.43 -24.19 0.79
C LEU A 157 13.07 -24.89 1.98
N ASN A 158 13.64 -24.12 2.92
CA ASN A 158 14.28 -24.68 4.10
C ASN A 158 13.28 -25.52 4.91
N ILE A 159 12.12 -24.94 5.20
CA ILE A 159 11.06 -25.56 6.01
C ILE A 159 10.46 -26.80 5.34
N THR A 160 10.30 -26.79 4.02
CA THR A 160 9.72 -27.94 3.31
C THR A 160 10.69 -29.12 3.21
N PHE A 161 12.01 -28.88 3.06
CA PHE A 161 12.97 -29.94 2.69
C PHE A 161 13.94 -30.37 3.79
N PHE A 162 14.39 -29.44 4.64
CA PHE A 162 15.49 -29.69 5.56
C PHE A 162 15.07 -29.73 7.03
N VAL A 163 13.85 -29.27 7.32
CA VAL A 163 13.34 -29.17 8.68
C VAL A 163 12.45 -30.38 9.00
N SER A 164 12.59 -30.91 10.22
CA SER A 164 11.78 -32.03 10.68
C SER A 164 10.30 -31.63 10.87
N PRO A 165 9.34 -32.57 10.72
CA PRO A 165 7.91 -32.26 10.80
C PRO A 165 7.50 -31.52 12.10
N ARG A 166 8.07 -31.91 13.24
CA ARG A 166 7.78 -31.29 14.55
C ARG A 166 8.20 -29.82 14.61
N VAL A 167 9.34 -29.49 14.01
CA VAL A 167 9.83 -28.10 13.99
C VAL A 167 9.01 -27.27 13.01
N ARG A 168 8.61 -27.84 11.87
CA ARG A 168 7.71 -27.19 10.90
C ARG A 168 6.37 -26.81 11.53
N GLU A 169 5.78 -27.68 12.35
CA GLU A 169 4.53 -27.44 13.09
C GLU A 169 4.62 -26.26 14.08
N ILE A 170 5.82 -25.85 14.50
CA ILE A 170 6.04 -24.70 15.38
C ILE A 170 6.41 -23.45 14.57
N VAL A 171 7.33 -23.59 13.61
CA VAL A 171 7.88 -22.44 12.86
C VAL A 171 6.86 -21.85 11.91
N LYS A 172 6.04 -22.66 11.22
CA LYS A 172 5.05 -22.16 10.27
C LYS A 172 4.01 -21.25 10.95
N PRO A 173 3.34 -21.67 12.04
CA PRO A 173 2.46 -20.77 12.80
C PRO A 173 3.18 -19.54 13.34
N ALA A 174 4.42 -19.68 13.82
CA ALA A 174 5.18 -18.53 14.33
C ALA A 174 5.42 -17.47 13.24
N ILE A 175 5.74 -17.88 12.01
CA ILE A 175 5.88 -16.95 10.88
C ILE A 175 4.53 -16.35 10.47
N GLU A 176 3.47 -17.15 10.43
CA GLU A 176 2.12 -16.65 10.15
C GLU A 176 1.64 -15.63 11.20
N MET A 177 2.02 -15.82 12.47
CA MET A 177 1.75 -14.86 13.53
C MET A 177 2.47 -13.53 13.32
N LEU A 178 3.64 -13.50 12.67
CA LEU A 178 4.30 -12.25 12.29
C LEU A 178 3.46 -11.43 11.29
N ALA A 179 2.66 -12.07 10.44
CA ALA A 179 1.76 -11.38 9.52
C ALA A 179 0.63 -10.61 10.23
N ASN A 180 0.30 -11.03 11.46
CA ASN A 180 -0.73 -10.41 12.29
C ASN A 180 -0.21 -9.22 13.09
N PHE A 181 1.09 -8.93 13.02
CA PHE A 181 1.68 -7.83 13.76
C PHE A 181 1.22 -6.48 13.19
N PRO A 182 0.75 -5.53 14.01
CA PRO A 182 0.25 -4.26 13.50
C PRO A 182 1.36 -3.51 12.74
N SER A 183 1.06 -3.07 11.52
CA SER A 183 2.05 -2.43 10.64
C SER A 183 2.63 -1.14 11.21
N VAL A 184 1.85 -0.42 12.03
CA VAL A 184 2.32 0.76 12.78
C VAL A 184 3.49 0.44 13.72
N VAL A 185 3.53 -0.76 14.32
CA VAL A 185 4.62 -1.14 15.23
C VAL A 185 5.89 -1.42 14.42
N ILE A 186 5.77 -2.05 13.25
CA ILE A 186 6.90 -2.25 12.32
C ILE A 186 7.40 -0.89 11.82
N GLY A 187 6.49 0.01 11.45
CA GLY A 187 6.82 1.37 11.03
C GLY A 187 7.57 2.16 12.10
N PHE A 188 7.10 2.07 13.35
CA PHE A 188 7.75 2.69 14.50
C PHE A 188 9.14 2.11 14.78
N PHE A 189 9.28 0.78 14.77
CA PHE A 189 10.58 0.10 14.88
C PHE A 189 11.55 0.56 13.79
N CYS A 190 11.05 0.70 12.55
CA CYS A 190 11.87 1.19 11.45
C CYS A 190 12.29 2.64 11.65
N LEU A 191 11.39 3.50 12.13
CA LEU A 191 11.67 4.90 12.43
C LEU A 191 12.69 5.05 13.57
N MET A 192 12.63 4.22 14.61
CA MET A 192 13.49 4.35 15.80
C MET A 192 14.86 3.70 15.58
N ASP A 193 14.87 2.42 15.21
CA ASP A 193 16.08 1.61 15.23
C ASP A 193 16.69 1.46 13.84
N VAL A 194 15.89 1.01 12.85
CA VAL A 194 16.40 0.72 11.49
C VAL A 194 16.92 1.99 10.82
N ALA A 195 16.21 3.11 10.95
CA ALA A 195 16.61 4.39 10.37
C ALA A 195 17.98 4.84 10.90
N THR A 196 18.23 4.64 12.19
CA THR A 196 19.49 4.97 12.85
C THR A 196 20.60 4.02 12.40
N LEU A 197 20.31 2.72 12.32
CA LEU A 197 21.24 1.70 11.83
C LEU A 197 21.66 1.95 10.38
N VAL A 198 20.69 2.17 9.49
CA VAL A 198 20.94 2.45 8.05
C VAL A 198 21.77 3.71 7.91
N LYS A 199 21.44 4.78 8.65
CA LYS A 199 22.21 6.03 8.63
C LYS A 199 23.67 5.80 9.05
N ALA A 200 23.90 5.11 10.16
CA ALA A 200 25.24 4.85 10.66
C ALA A 200 26.05 3.90 9.75
N THR A 201 25.39 2.96 9.08
CA THR A 201 26.06 1.96 8.23
C THR A 201 26.47 2.53 6.88
N PHE A 202 25.65 3.39 6.29
CA PHE A 202 25.86 3.92 4.93
C PHE A 202 26.31 5.38 4.88
N ASP A 203 26.45 6.04 6.03
CA ASP A 203 26.84 7.45 6.17
C ASP A 203 26.03 8.41 5.27
N ILE A 204 24.71 8.31 5.39
CA ILE A 204 23.75 9.04 4.54
C ILE A 204 23.14 10.26 5.24
N ASP A 205 22.75 11.26 4.46
CA ASP A 205 22.15 12.49 4.97
C ASP A 205 20.76 12.25 5.58
N PHE A 206 19.90 11.55 4.83
CA PHE A 206 18.51 11.32 5.19
C PHE A 206 18.35 10.06 6.03
N ARG A 207 18.01 10.25 7.31
CA ARG A 207 17.71 9.15 8.24
C ARG A 207 16.50 8.32 7.80
N LEU A 208 15.46 9.00 7.30
CA LEU A 208 14.24 8.38 6.77
C LEU A 208 14.28 8.45 5.25
N ASN A 209 14.23 7.29 4.60
CA ASN A 209 14.46 7.16 3.17
C ASN A 209 13.78 5.90 2.62
N ALA A 210 13.84 5.73 1.30
CA ALA A 210 13.20 4.60 0.64
C ALA A 210 13.77 3.24 1.05
N LEU A 211 15.05 3.14 1.39
CA LEU A 211 15.67 1.92 1.89
C LEU A 211 15.12 1.54 3.28
N THR A 212 15.09 2.48 4.23
CA THR A 212 14.53 2.24 5.57
C THR A 212 13.07 1.81 5.49
N GLY A 213 12.26 2.50 4.69
CA GLY A 213 10.88 2.08 4.44
C GLY A 213 10.78 0.72 3.74
N GLY A 214 11.62 0.47 2.73
CA GLY A 214 11.68 -0.79 2.01
C GLY A 214 12.04 -1.99 2.91
N ILE A 215 12.94 -1.81 3.89
CA ILE A 215 13.25 -2.84 4.90
C ILE A 215 12.02 -3.13 5.76
N GLY A 216 11.31 -2.11 6.23
CA GLY A 216 10.08 -2.29 7.00
C GLY A 216 9.01 -3.03 6.19
N LEU A 217 8.81 -2.64 4.92
CA LEU A 217 7.90 -3.32 4.01
C LEU A 217 8.36 -4.77 3.76
N ALA A 218 9.67 -5.04 3.65
CA ALA A 218 10.21 -6.39 3.48
C ALA A 218 9.80 -7.30 4.65
N ILE A 219 9.91 -6.80 5.89
CA ILE A 219 9.47 -7.53 7.09
C ILE A 219 7.98 -7.85 7.00
N ALA A 220 7.15 -6.89 6.58
CA ALA A 220 5.71 -7.08 6.48
C ALA A 220 5.27 -8.06 5.38
N VAL A 221 5.96 -8.09 4.22
CA VAL A 221 5.59 -8.99 3.11
C VAL A 221 6.20 -10.39 3.22
N THR A 222 7.28 -10.56 3.98
CA THR A 222 7.98 -11.84 4.13
C THR A 222 7.06 -12.99 4.60
N PRO A 223 6.24 -12.85 5.66
CA PRO A 223 5.31 -13.89 6.08
C PRO A 223 4.34 -14.32 4.98
N ILE A 224 3.82 -13.36 4.22
CA ILE A 224 2.83 -13.59 3.17
C ILE A 224 3.46 -14.41 2.03
N ILE A 225 4.62 -13.97 1.56
CA ILE A 225 5.35 -14.67 0.48
C ILE A 225 5.76 -16.06 0.97
N PHE A 226 6.22 -16.18 2.23
CA PHE A 226 6.64 -17.45 2.81
C PHE A 226 5.50 -18.46 2.83
N THR A 227 4.36 -18.12 3.43
CA THR A 227 3.24 -19.06 3.62
C THR A 227 2.72 -19.55 2.28
N VAL A 228 2.51 -18.65 1.31
CA VAL A 228 2.01 -19.04 -0.02
C VAL A 228 3.05 -19.83 -0.82
N ALA A 229 4.34 -19.49 -0.72
CA ALA A 229 5.41 -20.27 -1.38
C ALA A 229 5.57 -21.67 -0.77
N GLU A 230 5.44 -21.79 0.55
CA GLU A 230 5.54 -23.05 1.30
C GLU A 230 4.37 -23.99 0.97
N ASP A 231 3.15 -23.45 0.87
CA ASP A 231 1.97 -24.18 0.42
C ASP A 231 2.14 -24.66 -1.03
N ALA A 232 2.67 -23.80 -1.90
CA ALA A 232 2.96 -24.15 -3.30
C ALA A 232 3.98 -25.28 -3.42
N LEU A 233 5.06 -25.24 -2.63
CA LEU A 233 6.08 -26.30 -2.58
C LEU A 233 5.50 -27.60 -2.04
N SER A 234 4.70 -27.53 -0.98
CA SER A 234 4.09 -28.71 -0.32
C SER A 234 3.04 -29.41 -1.18
N THR A 235 2.43 -28.68 -2.13
CA THR A 235 1.44 -29.22 -3.06
C THR A 235 2.08 -30.05 -4.19
N VAL A 236 3.39 -29.91 -4.44
CA VAL A 236 4.08 -30.73 -5.44
C VAL A 236 4.07 -32.20 -5.00
N PRO A 237 3.65 -33.16 -5.86
CA PRO A 237 3.57 -34.56 -5.48
C PRO A 237 4.90 -35.13 -4.97
N GLN A 238 4.86 -35.88 -3.87
CA GLN A 238 6.06 -36.49 -3.26
C GLN A 238 6.79 -37.46 -4.20
N SER A 239 6.12 -38.00 -5.22
CA SER A 239 6.75 -38.82 -6.25
C SER A 239 7.88 -38.10 -6.99
N TYR A 240 7.80 -36.77 -7.16
CA TYR A 240 8.86 -35.97 -7.79
C TYR A 240 10.13 -35.99 -6.93
N ARG A 241 9.96 -35.84 -5.61
CA ARG A 241 11.07 -35.90 -4.65
C ARG A 241 11.66 -37.30 -4.60
N GLN A 242 10.84 -38.33 -4.46
CA GLN A 242 11.28 -39.72 -4.40
C GLN A 242 12.01 -40.16 -5.67
N ALA A 243 11.51 -39.78 -6.86
CA ALA A 243 12.16 -40.06 -8.13
C ALA A 243 13.53 -39.37 -8.24
N SER A 244 13.61 -38.09 -7.85
CA SER A 244 14.88 -37.34 -7.85
C SER A 244 15.92 -37.99 -6.94
N LEU A 245 15.53 -38.34 -5.71
CA LEU A 245 16.42 -39.02 -4.76
C LEU A 245 16.83 -40.42 -5.24
N ALA A 246 15.92 -41.17 -5.87
CA ALA A 246 16.23 -42.48 -6.45
C ALA A 246 17.24 -42.43 -7.60
N LEU A 247 17.33 -41.30 -8.30
CA LEU A 247 18.35 -41.03 -9.31
C LEU A 247 19.69 -40.56 -8.72
N GLY A 248 19.85 -40.61 -7.39
CA GLY A 248 21.08 -40.23 -6.69
C GLY A 248 21.24 -38.72 -6.47
N ALA A 249 20.19 -37.92 -6.65
CA ALA A 249 20.24 -36.50 -6.31
C ALA A 249 20.26 -36.28 -4.80
N THR A 250 20.92 -35.22 -4.35
CA THR A 250 20.86 -34.75 -2.96
C THR A 250 19.54 -34.04 -2.66
N GLU A 251 19.20 -33.86 -1.38
CA GLU A 251 18.01 -33.09 -0.95
C GLU A 251 18.04 -31.65 -1.49
N TRP A 252 19.21 -31.00 -1.49
CA TRP A 252 19.38 -29.66 -2.06
C TRP A 252 19.17 -29.62 -3.58
N GLN A 253 19.75 -30.57 -4.31
CA GLN A 253 19.52 -30.67 -5.76
C GLN A 253 18.05 -30.93 -6.07
N THR A 254 17.39 -31.78 -5.28
CA THR A 254 15.96 -32.08 -5.43
C THR A 254 15.09 -30.86 -5.14
N ALA A 255 15.36 -30.15 -4.04
CA ALA A 255 14.64 -28.93 -3.66
C ALA A 255 14.79 -27.84 -4.74
N TYR A 256 16.02 -27.54 -5.16
CA TYR A 256 16.30 -26.41 -6.04
C TYR A 256 16.06 -26.70 -7.54
N ARG A 257 16.34 -27.92 -8.02
CA ARG A 257 16.28 -28.25 -9.46
C ARG A 257 15.02 -28.99 -9.89
N VAL A 258 14.27 -29.58 -8.95
CA VAL A 258 13.06 -30.37 -9.27
C VAL A 258 11.83 -29.72 -8.66
N MET A 259 11.85 -29.54 -7.35
CA MET A 259 10.65 -29.13 -6.61
C MET A 259 10.35 -27.63 -6.76
N LEU A 260 11.35 -26.77 -6.60
CA LEU A 260 11.18 -25.32 -6.81
C LEU A 260 10.69 -25.00 -8.24
N PRO A 261 11.30 -25.53 -9.32
CA PRO A 261 10.80 -25.34 -10.68
C PRO A 261 9.37 -25.84 -10.87
N ALA A 262 9.01 -26.97 -10.25
CA ALA A 262 7.66 -27.51 -10.31
C ALA A 262 6.62 -26.63 -9.60
N ALA A 263 7.03 -25.94 -8.52
CA ALA A 263 6.20 -25.02 -7.73
C ALA A 263 6.22 -23.55 -8.22
N LEU A 264 7.04 -23.21 -9.22
CA LEU A 264 7.22 -21.83 -9.70
C LEU A 264 5.92 -21.04 -9.94
N PRO A 265 4.83 -21.61 -10.49
CA PRO A 265 3.59 -20.85 -10.66
C PRO A 265 3.01 -20.34 -9.32
N GLY A 266 3.06 -21.15 -8.28
CA GLY A 266 2.60 -20.78 -6.94
C GLY A 266 3.58 -19.85 -6.23
N VAL A 267 4.90 -20.06 -6.39
CA VAL A 267 5.92 -19.14 -5.85
C VAL A 267 5.83 -17.77 -6.50
N PHE A 268 5.60 -17.71 -7.82
CA PHE A 268 5.40 -16.45 -8.53
C PHE A 268 4.13 -15.72 -8.06
N ALA A 269 3.04 -16.46 -7.83
CA ALA A 269 1.82 -15.93 -7.23
C ALA A 269 2.06 -15.36 -5.83
N ALA A 270 2.86 -16.05 -5.00
CA ALA A 270 3.26 -15.58 -3.68
C ALA A 270 3.97 -14.22 -3.75
N VAL A 271 4.93 -14.07 -4.67
CA VAL A 271 5.66 -12.81 -4.88
C VAL A 271 4.74 -11.70 -5.38
N LEU A 272 3.85 -11.97 -6.34
CA LEU A 272 2.87 -10.99 -6.83
C LEU A 272 1.93 -10.50 -5.72
N LEU A 273 1.48 -11.41 -4.85
CA LEU A 273 0.66 -11.06 -3.69
C LEU A 273 1.45 -10.16 -2.71
N GLY A 274 2.73 -10.47 -2.49
CA GLY A 274 3.64 -9.62 -1.73
C GLY A 274 3.83 -8.22 -2.34
N ILE A 275 3.98 -8.12 -3.66
CA ILE A 275 4.07 -6.84 -4.39
C ILE A 275 2.80 -6.02 -4.16
N GLY A 276 1.62 -6.63 -4.33
CA GLY A 276 0.33 -5.95 -4.11
C GLY A 276 0.21 -5.43 -2.67
N ARG A 277 0.63 -6.23 -1.69
CA ARG A 277 0.63 -5.82 -0.28
C ARG A 277 1.59 -4.67 0.01
N ALA A 278 2.81 -4.71 -0.53
CA ALA A 278 3.82 -3.66 -0.39
C ALA A 278 3.36 -2.34 -1.03
N PHE A 279 2.76 -2.42 -2.21
CA PHE A 279 2.31 -1.25 -2.95
C PHE A 279 1.22 -0.46 -2.20
N GLY A 280 0.35 -1.17 -1.47
CA GLY A 280 -0.70 -0.60 -0.64
C GLY A 280 -0.34 -0.40 0.84
N GLU A 281 0.92 -0.56 1.24
CA GLU A 281 1.31 -0.39 2.64
C GLU A 281 1.32 1.09 3.04
N THR A 282 0.43 1.46 3.97
CA THR A 282 0.23 2.85 4.41
C THR A 282 1.10 3.22 5.60
N MET A 283 1.06 2.44 6.68
CA MET A 283 1.59 2.89 7.97
C MET A 283 3.11 2.81 8.03
N ILE A 284 3.71 1.75 7.48
CA ILE A 284 5.17 1.66 7.42
C ILE A 284 5.73 2.75 6.50
N ALA A 285 5.09 3.00 5.37
CA ALA A 285 5.49 4.07 4.46
C ALA A 285 5.45 5.44 5.17
N LEU A 286 4.33 5.77 5.84
CA LEU A 286 4.19 7.01 6.60
C LEU A 286 5.28 7.21 7.65
N MET A 287 5.76 6.16 8.29
CA MET A 287 6.71 6.30 9.41
C MET A 287 8.17 6.23 8.95
N ALA A 288 8.47 5.44 7.92
CA ALA A 288 9.85 5.03 7.63
C ALA A 288 10.45 5.63 6.34
N THR A 289 9.64 6.17 5.41
CA THR A 289 10.14 6.66 4.11
C THR A 289 10.46 8.16 4.08
N GLY A 290 10.13 8.90 5.14
CA GLY A 290 10.36 10.35 5.24
C GLY A 290 9.30 11.21 4.56
N ASN A 291 8.35 10.62 3.81
CA ASN A 291 7.18 11.27 3.21
C ASN A 291 7.43 12.50 2.31
N ALA A 292 8.64 12.71 1.80
CA ALA A 292 8.89 13.80 0.87
C ALA A 292 8.64 13.34 -0.59
N PRO A 293 7.83 14.07 -1.38
CA PRO A 293 7.54 13.73 -2.77
C PRO A 293 8.66 14.18 -3.71
N MET A 294 9.81 13.51 -3.62
CA MET A 294 11.00 13.83 -4.42
C MET A 294 11.02 13.03 -5.72
N MET A 295 11.37 13.71 -6.82
CA MET A 295 11.65 13.07 -8.12
C MET A 295 13.08 12.49 -8.14
N SER A 296 13.33 11.47 -7.33
CA SER A 296 14.63 10.79 -7.28
C SER A 296 14.49 9.27 -7.25
N PHE A 297 15.34 8.61 -8.05
CA PHE A 297 15.53 7.16 -8.06
C PHE A 297 16.51 6.67 -6.98
N GLY A 298 17.18 7.57 -6.27
CA GLY A 298 18.11 7.21 -5.19
C GLY A 298 17.40 6.46 -4.06
N ILE A 299 17.96 5.31 -3.65
CA ILE A 299 17.40 4.47 -2.59
C ILE A 299 17.53 5.12 -1.20
N PHE A 300 18.48 6.04 -1.03
CA PHE A 300 18.72 6.78 0.21
C PHE A 300 17.97 8.12 0.28
N ASP A 301 17.20 8.45 -0.76
CA ASP A 301 16.38 9.64 -0.74
C ASP A 301 15.01 9.35 -0.09
N PRO A 302 14.43 10.33 0.62
CA PRO A 302 13.06 10.29 1.07
C PRO A 302 12.09 10.00 -0.07
N SER A 303 10.95 9.39 0.26
CA SER A 303 9.95 9.02 -0.73
C SER A 303 8.55 9.13 -0.15
N ARG A 304 7.62 9.58 -0.99
CA ARG A 304 6.20 9.62 -0.67
C ARG A 304 5.47 8.60 -1.51
N THR A 305 4.70 7.72 -0.89
CA THR A 305 3.93 6.68 -1.60
C THR A 305 2.49 7.13 -1.79
N PHE A 306 1.76 6.45 -2.68
CA PHE A 306 0.32 6.67 -2.84
C PHE A 306 -0.45 6.44 -1.55
N ALA A 307 -0.22 5.29 -0.92
CA ALA A 307 -0.88 4.90 0.32
C ALA A 307 -0.60 5.91 1.45
N ALA A 308 0.66 6.35 1.61
CA ALA A 308 1.04 7.37 2.58
C ALA A 308 0.40 8.73 2.27
N THR A 309 0.30 9.12 1.00
CA THR A 309 -0.33 10.39 0.62
C THR A 309 -1.81 10.39 1.00
N ILE A 310 -2.54 9.33 0.64
CA ILE A 310 -3.95 9.17 1.00
C ILE A 310 -4.11 9.16 2.52
N GLY A 311 -3.32 8.34 3.23
CA GLY A 311 -3.42 8.22 4.68
C GLY A 311 -3.11 9.50 5.46
N ALA A 312 -2.14 10.30 4.99
CA ALA A 312 -1.76 11.55 5.64
C ALA A 312 -2.70 12.72 5.33
N GLU A 313 -3.21 12.80 4.10
CA GLU A 313 -3.91 14.00 3.64
C GLU A 313 -5.44 13.83 3.67
N MET A 314 -6.00 12.61 3.59
CA MET A 314 -7.46 12.42 3.50
C MET A 314 -8.23 12.96 4.72
N GLY A 315 -7.62 12.95 5.90
CA GLY A 315 -8.24 13.49 7.12
C GLY A 315 -8.24 15.02 7.20
N GLU A 316 -7.38 15.69 6.44
CA GLU A 316 -7.14 17.14 6.53
C GLU A 316 -7.77 17.92 5.36
N VAL A 317 -8.25 17.22 4.32
CA VAL A 317 -8.80 17.85 3.12
C VAL A 317 -10.24 18.34 3.29
N ILE A 318 -10.55 19.47 2.65
CA ILE A 318 -11.90 20.01 2.58
C ILE A 318 -12.74 19.14 1.63
N TRP A 319 -13.90 18.71 2.11
CA TRP A 319 -14.85 17.90 1.33
C TRP A 319 -15.27 18.61 0.03
N GLY A 320 -15.23 17.86 -1.08
CA GLY A 320 -15.59 18.37 -2.41
C GLY A 320 -14.56 19.30 -3.06
N SER A 321 -13.40 19.52 -2.43
CA SER A 321 -12.29 20.24 -3.04
C SER A 321 -11.60 19.43 -4.14
N GLU A 322 -10.85 20.09 -5.01
CA GLU A 322 -10.02 19.42 -6.02
C GLU A 322 -9.02 18.43 -5.39
N HIS A 323 -8.37 18.85 -4.30
CA HIS A 323 -7.43 17.99 -3.56
C HIS A 323 -8.11 16.72 -3.03
N TYR A 324 -9.30 16.85 -2.47
CA TYR A 324 -10.11 15.72 -2.01
C TYR A 324 -10.41 14.73 -3.15
N ASN A 325 -10.88 15.21 -4.30
CA ASN A 325 -11.18 14.34 -5.44
C ASN A 325 -9.92 13.66 -6.01
N ILE A 326 -8.77 14.36 -6.00
CA ILE A 326 -7.48 13.80 -6.44
C ILE A 326 -7.03 12.67 -5.51
N LEU A 327 -7.23 12.78 -4.20
CA LEU A 327 -6.94 11.68 -3.28
C LEU A 327 -7.79 10.44 -3.57
N PHE A 328 -9.08 10.61 -3.90
CA PHE A 328 -9.92 9.50 -4.36
C PHE A 328 -9.42 8.91 -5.67
N PHE A 329 -8.97 9.74 -6.61
CA PHE A 329 -8.34 9.29 -7.84
C PHE A 329 -7.07 8.47 -7.58
N LEU A 330 -6.22 8.89 -6.64
CA LEU A 330 -5.06 8.08 -6.21
C LEU A 330 -5.50 6.71 -5.65
N GLY A 331 -6.59 6.67 -4.89
CA GLY A 331 -7.19 5.42 -4.39
C GLY A 331 -7.65 4.50 -5.52
N VAL A 332 -8.30 5.05 -6.55
CA VAL A 332 -8.68 4.30 -7.76
C VAL A 332 -7.45 3.75 -8.48
N LEU A 333 -6.39 4.54 -8.63
CA LEU A 333 -5.14 4.08 -9.26
C LEU A 333 -4.50 2.92 -8.47
N LEU A 334 -4.46 3.03 -7.14
CA LEU A 334 -3.92 1.99 -6.27
C LEU A 334 -4.74 0.69 -6.37
N PHE A 335 -6.07 0.83 -6.41
CA PHE A 335 -6.98 -0.30 -6.64
C PHE A 335 -6.75 -0.94 -8.01
N LEU A 336 -6.72 -0.16 -9.09
CA LEU A 336 -6.51 -0.67 -10.44
C LEU A 336 -5.19 -1.43 -10.57
N PHE A 337 -4.13 -0.92 -9.95
CA PHE A 337 -2.84 -1.59 -9.89
C PHE A 337 -2.94 -2.95 -9.16
N THR A 338 -3.50 -2.94 -7.96
CA THR A 338 -3.64 -4.16 -7.14
C THR A 338 -4.54 -5.19 -7.81
N PHE A 339 -5.66 -4.74 -8.38
CA PHE A 339 -6.58 -5.58 -9.16
C PHE A 339 -5.87 -6.19 -10.37
N SER A 340 -5.07 -5.41 -11.08
CA SER A 340 -4.30 -5.90 -12.23
C SER A 340 -3.30 -6.99 -11.82
N LEU A 341 -2.57 -6.82 -10.72
CA LEU A 341 -1.66 -7.84 -10.19
C LEU A 341 -2.40 -9.13 -9.79
N ASN A 342 -3.52 -8.99 -9.10
CA ASN A 342 -4.34 -10.14 -8.69
C ASN A 342 -4.93 -10.86 -9.91
N ALA A 343 -5.41 -10.12 -10.91
CA ALA A 343 -5.92 -10.69 -12.15
C ALA A 343 -4.82 -11.43 -12.94
N ILE A 344 -3.61 -10.86 -13.01
CA ILE A 344 -2.45 -11.52 -13.63
C ILE A 344 -2.11 -12.81 -12.88
N THR A 345 -2.13 -12.78 -11.54
CA THR A 345 -1.86 -13.95 -10.70
C THR A 345 -2.84 -15.09 -11.02
N GLU A 346 -4.14 -14.80 -10.96
CA GLU A 346 -5.21 -15.77 -11.24
C GLU A 346 -5.10 -16.35 -12.65
N LEU A 347 -4.95 -15.49 -13.66
CA LEU A 347 -4.88 -15.91 -15.07
C LEU A 347 -3.62 -16.72 -15.36
N TYR A 348 -2.48 -16.35 -14.79
CA TYR A 348 -1.21 -17.05 -14.98
C TYR A 348 -1.23 -18.44 -14.32
N VAL A 349 -1.65 -18.50 -13.05
CA VAL A 349 -1.75 -19.75 -12.28
C VAL A 349 -2.72 -20.71 -12.96
N LYS A 350 -3.93 -20.26 -13.31
CA LYS A 350 -4.95 -21.09 -13.98
C LYS A 350 -4.44 -21.65 -15.31
N LYS A 351 -3.81 -20.82 -16.15
CA LYS A 351 -3.25 -21.27 -17.44
C LYS A 351 -2.13 -22.30 -17.27
N ARG A 352 -1.27 -22.14 -16.26
CA ARG A 352 -0.18 -23.09 -15.96
C ARG A 352 -0.69 -24.43 -15.42
N LEU A 353 -1.68 -24.39 -14.53
CA LEU A 353 -2.33 -25.60 -14.02
C LEU A 353 -3.02 -26.37 -15.15
N MET A 354 -3.82 -25.68 -15.98
CA MET A 354 -4.54 -26.32 -17.10
C MET A 354 -3.60 -26.94 -18.15
N LYS A 355 -2.49 -26.27 -18.50
CA LYS A 355 -1.48 -26.86 -19.40
C LYS A 355 -0.83 -28.13 -18.84
N LYS A 356 -0.73 -28.26 -17.52
CA LYS A 356 -0.12 -29.43 -16.86
C LYS A 356 -1.08 -30.61 -16.75
N PHE A 357 -2.40 -30.37 -16.69
CA PHE A 357 -3.43 -31.41 -16.67
C PHE A 357 -3.92 -31.85 -18.06
N GLN A 358 -3.65 -31.08 -19.12
CA GLN A 358 -3.94 -31.46 -20.51
C GLN A 358 -2.79 -32.26 -21.18
N GLY A 359 -1.76 -32.63 -20.41
CA GLY A 359 -0.70 -33.52 -20.84
C GLY A 359 -0.87 -34.92 -20.25
N SER A 360 -1.90 -35.64 -20.67
CA SER A 360 -1.95 -37.10 -20.70
C SER A 360 -2.87 -37.58 -21.80
#